data_AF-B3G4Q0-F1
#
_entry.id   AF-B3G4Q0-F1
#
_cell.length_a   1.000
_cell.length_b   1.000
_cell.length_c   1.000
_cell.angle_alpha   90.00
_cell.angle_beta   90.00
_cell.angle_gamma   90.00
#
_symmetry.space_group_name_H-M   'P 1'
#
loop_
_entity.id
_entity.type
_entity.pdbx_description
1 polymer ?
#
loop_
_entity_poly.entity_id
_entity_poly.type
_entity_poly.pdbx_seq_one_letter_code
_entity_poly.pdbx_strand_id
1 'polypeptide(L)'
;MTALEACAIFNHSFTPNLGFSDDLLTAHVALRDIEEGEELTTHYGCFEDEHSFYNGINYKCSFSNCSKILYFDFYKNLEFQDQYYKYCSEYIQSKIRKLRPDIES
;
A
#
# COMPACT_ATOMS: atom_id res chain seq x y z
N MET A 1 -10.75 11.18 2.23
CA MET A 1 -10.86 9.72 2.16
C MET A 1 -9.91 9.10 3.18
N THR A 2 -10.40 8.40 4.20
CA THR A 2 -9.53 7.75 5.19
C THR A 2 -8.88 6.50 4.59
N ALA A 3 -7.77 6.03 5.18
CA ALA A 3 -7.12 4.75 4.83
C ALA A 3 -8.13 3.58 4.77
N LEU A 4 -9.14 3.61 5.65
CA LEU A 4 -10.23 2.63 5.71
C LEU A 4 -11.15 2.68 4.48
N GLU A 5 -11.36 3.86 3.89
CA GLU A 5 -12.19 4.02 2.68
C GLU A 5 -11.45 3.56 1.42
N ALA A 6 -10.12 3.70 1.37
CA ALA A 6 -9.27 3.20 0.27
C ALA A 6 -9.29 1.67 0.19
N CYS A 7 -9.02 1.00 1.31
CA CYS A 7 -9.03 -0.47 1.43
C CYS A 7 -10.45 -1.07 1.29
N ALA A 8 -11.50 -0.25 1.33
CA ALA A 8 -12.88 -0.69 1.17
C ALA A 8 -13.34 -0.79 -0.29
N ILE A 9 -12.71 -0.07 -1.23
CA ILE A 9 -13.17 0.02 -2.62
C ILE A 9 -12.14 -0.40 -3.67
N PHE A 10 -10.85 -0.34 -3.36
CA PHE A 10 -9.79 -0.78 -4.28
C PHE A 10 -9.18 -2.08 -3.79
N ASN A 11 -9.01 -3.04 -4.70
CA ASN A 11 -8.37 -4.31 -4.37
C ASN A 11 -6.85 -4.14 -4.17
N HIS A 12 -6.26 -5.13 -3.49
CA HIS A 12 -4.82 -5.20 -3.31
C HIS A 12 -4.08 -5.65 -4.57
N SER A 13 -2.94 -5.01 -4.87
CA SER A 13 -1.90 -5.52 -5.77
C SER A 13 -0.50 -5.24 -5.20
N PHE A 14 0.44 -6.15 -5.44
CA PHE A 14 1.88 -5.93 -5.16
C PHE A 14 2.54 -4.99 -6.19
N THR A 15 1.91 -4.83 -7.34
CA THR A 15 2.28 -3.88 -8.40
C THR A 15 1.07 -2.99 -8.69
N PRO A 16 0.67 -2.12 -7.74
CA PRO A 16 -0.51 -1.30 -7.87
C PRO A 16 -0.34 -0.22 -8.95
N ASN A 17 -1.46 0.30 -9.43
CA ASN A 17 -1.50 1.48 -10.30
C ASN A 17 -1.95 2.75 -9.55
N LEU A 18 -2.45 2.61 -8.31
CA LEU A 18 -2.76 3.72 -7.40
C LEU A 18 -1.83 3.76 -6.19
N GLY A 19 -1.52 4.99 -5.75
CA GLY A 19 -0.90 5.31 -4.47
C GLY A 19 -1.65 6.43 -3.77
N PHE A 20 -1.21 6.79 -2.56
CA PHE A 20 -1.81 7.85 -1.76
C PHE A 20 -0.92 9.10 -1.73
N SER A 21 -1.48 10.29 -1.90
CA SER A 21 -0.72 11.53 -1.75
C SER A 21 -1.30 12.34 -0.59
N ASP A 22 -0.49 12.53 0.46
CA ASP A 22 -0.84 13.36 1.61
C ASP A 22 -0.91 14.85 1.23
N ASP A 23 -0.08 15.31 0.29
CA ASP A 23 -0.05 16.69 -0.20
C ASP A 23 -1.38 17.15 -0.80
N LEU A 24 -2.16 16.21 -1.35
CA LEU A 24 -3.48 16.47 -1.94
C LEU A 24 -4.64 16.27 -0.96
N LEU A 25 -4.35 16.24 0.35
CA LEU A 25 -5.36 16.17 1.41
C LEU A 25 -6.29 14.96 1.23
N THR A 26 -5.72 13.76 1.10
CA THR A 26 -6.40 12.45 0.98
C THR A 26 -6.85 12.00 -0.42
N ALA A 27 -6.02 12.23 -1.43
CA ALA A 27 -6.29 11.76 -2.79
C ALA A 27 -5.52 10.47 -3.13
N HIS A 28 -6.15 9.62 -3.93
CA HIS A 28 -5.43 8.60 -4.68
C HIS A 28 -4.79 9.25 -5.91
N VAL A 29 -3.55 8.88 -6.20
CA VAL A 29 -2.79 9.34 -7.37
C VAL A 29 -2.38 8.14 -8.21
N ALA A 30 -2.34 8.34 -9.53
CA ALA A 30 -1.83 7.32 -10.44
C ALA A 30 -0.31 7.21 -10.30
N LEU A 31 0.22 5.98 -10.22
CA LEU A 31 1.66 5.71 -10.14
C LEU A 31 2.31 5.59 -11.53
N ARG A 32 1.48 5.39 -12.55
CA ARG A 32 1.82 5.25 -13.98
C ARG A 32 0.57 5.54 -14.81
N ASP A 33 0.71 5.59 -16.12
CA ASP A 33 -0.44 5.60 -17.03
C ASP A 33 -1.29 4.34 -16.82
N ILE A 34 -2.62 4.51 -16.88
CA ILE A 34 -3.62 3.45 -16.63
C ILE A 34 -4.49 3.34 -17.88
N GLU A 35 -4.58 2.12 -18.44
CA GLU A 35 -5.37 1.88 -19.64
C GLU A 35 -6.87 1.77 -19.33
N GLU A 36 -7.71 2.04 -20.34
CA GLU A 36 -9.15 1.87 -20.22
C GLU A 36 -9.50 0.40 -19.93
N GLY A 37 -10.28 0.17 -18.87
CA GLY A 37 -10.68 -1.16 -18.42
C GLY A 37 -9.66 -1.86 -17.51
N GLU A 38 -8.50 -1.25 -17.23
CA GLU A 38 -7.58 -1.76 -16.21
C GLU A 38 -8.17 -1.58 -14.81
N GLU A 39 -8.08 -2.61 -13.96
CA GLU A 39 -8.57 -2.52 -12.57
C GLU A 39 -7.69 -1.58 -11.74
N LEU A 40 -8.32 -0.62 -11.06
CA LEU A 40 -7.64 0.23 -10.10
C LEU A 40 -7.31 -0.55 -8.82
N THR A 41 -6.02 -0.62 -8.49
CA THR A 41 -5.51 -1.41 -7.37
C THR A 41 -4.52 -0.61 -6.55
N THR A 42 -4.46 -0.92 -5.25
CA THR A 42 -3.56 -0.27 -4.30
C THR A 42 -2.74 -1.30 -3.51
N HIS A 43 -1.63 -0.87 -2.93
CA HIS A 43 -0.88 -1.72 -2.00
C HIS A 43 -1.42 -1.52 -0.58
N TYR A 44 -2.08 -2.51 0.03
CA TYR A 44 -2.69 -2.33 1.35
C TYR A 44 -1.67 -1.99 2.45
N GLY A 45 -0.42 -2.43 2.30
CA GLY A 45 0.68 -2.01 3.17
C GLY A 45 0.96 -0.51 3.19
N CYS A 46 0.41 0.28 2.27
CA CYS A 46 0.46 1.75 2.29
C CYS A 46 -0.50 2.38 3.30
N PHE A 47 -1.45 1.60 3.83
CA PHE A 47 -2.56 2.09 4.65
C PHE A 47 -2.69 1.37 5.98
N GLU A 48 -2.42 0.07 5.97
CA GLU A 48 -2.68 -0.85 7.07
C GLU A 48 -1.39 -1.49 7.56
N ASP A 49 -1.40 -1.98 8.80
CA ASP A 49 -0.27 -2.65 9.42
C ASP A 49 -0.64 -4.02 10.01
N GLU A 50 0.26 -4.65 10.75
CA GLU A 50 0.02 -5.98 11.32
C GLU A 50 -1.13 -6.05 12.35
N HIS A 51 -1.61 -4.90 12.86
CA HIS A 51 -2.79 -4.86 13.72
C HIS A 51 -4.09 -4.95 12.92
N SER A 52 -4.00 -4.73 11.61
CA SER A 52 -5.11 -4.86 10.67
C SER A 52 -5.27 -6.31 10.25
N PHE A 53 -6.50 -6.84 10.37
CA PHE A 53 -6.86 -8.22 10.02
C PHE A 53 -5.93 -9.27 10.65
N TYR A 54 -6.08 -9.49 11.97
CA TYR A 54 -5.27 -10.41 12.81
C TYR A 54 -4.99 -11.82 12.23
N ASN A 55 -5.84 -12.34 11.34
CA ASN A 55 -5.67 -13.66 10.72
C ASN A 55 -5.03 -13.60 9.31
N GLY A 56 -4.61 -12.42 8.86
CA GLY A 56 -4.20 -12.15 7.49
C GLY A 56 -5.36 -12.22 6.50
N ILE A 57 -5.12 -11.73 5.28
CA ILE A 57 -6.08 -11.85 4.17
C ILE A 57 -5.56 -12.87 3.17
N ASN A 58 -6.43 -13.80 2.79
CA ASN A 58 -6.18 -14.73 1.69
C ASN A 58 -6.19 -13.98 0.36
N TYR A 59 -5.01 -13.76 -0.22
CA TYR A 59 -4.86 -13.09 -1.50
C TYR A 59 -4.96 -14.09 -2.66
N LYS A 60 -5.78 -13.75 -3.66
CA LYS A 60 -5.90 -14.52 -4.91
C LYS A 60 -5.08 -13.84 -6.00
N CYS A 61 -3.78 -14.11 -5.99
CA CYS A 61 -2.92 -13.71 -7.10
C CYS A 61 -3.02 -14.70 -8.26
N SER A 62 -2.95 -14.21 -9.50
CA SER A 62 -2.90 -15.01 -10.72
C SER A 62 -1.58 -15.78 -10.90
N PHE A 63 -0.55 -15.43 -10.12
CA PHE A 63 0.76 -16.08 -10.19
C PHE A 63 0.80 -17.37 -9.36
N SER A 64 1.25 -18.46 -9.98
CA SER A 64 1.19 -19.83 -9.47
C SER A 64 1.93 -20.07 -8.14
N ASN A 65 2.85 -19.19 -7.74
CA ASN A 65 3.71 -19.34 -6.55
C ASN A 65 3.57 -18.21 -5.52
N CYS A 66 2.53 -17.38 -5.59
CA CYS A 66 2.35 -16.31 -4.60
C CYS A 66 1.87 -16.89 -3.26
N SER A 67 2.66 -16.75 -2.20
CA SER A 67 2.27 -17.15 -0.83
C SER A 67 1.14 -16.23 -0.36
N LYS A 68 0.02 -16.85 0.05
CA LYS A 68 -1.34 -16.29 -0.05
C LYS A 68 -1.80 -15.45 1.15
N ILE A 69 -0.90 -15.03 2.03
CA ILE A 69 -1.28 -14.34 3.27
C ILE A 69 -0.59 -12.98 3.32
N LEU A 70 -1.39 -11.93 3.34
CA LEU A 70 -0.93 -10.58 3.63
C LEU A 70 -0.79 -10.44 5.16
N TYR A 71 0.43 -10.25 5.63
CA TYR A 71 0.76 -10.02 7.05
C TYR A 71 0.86 -8.53 7.42
N PHE A 72 0.73 -7.65 6.43
CA PHE A 72 0.69 -6.18 6.57
C PHE A 72 1.91 -5.56 7.28
N ASP A 73 3.01 -6.27 7.39
CA ASP A 73 4.27 -5.77 7.96
C ASP A 73 5.23 -5.18 6.90
N PHE A 74 4.71 -4.89 5.70
CA PHE A 74 5.46 -4.40 4.54
C PHE A 74 6.28 -3.15 4.81
N TYR A 75 5.82 -2.28 5.70
CA TYR A 75 6.56 -1.08 6.10
C TYR A 75 7.94 -1.39 6.72
N LYS A 76 8.23 -2.64 7.09
CA LYS A 76 9.55 -3.10 7.56
C LYS A 76 10.50 -3.49 6.43
N ASN A 77 10.00 -3.69 5.21
CA ASN A 77 10.78 -4.10 4.06
C ASN A 77 11.39 -2.88 3.34
N LEU A 78 12.71 -2.89 3.11
CA LEU A 78 13.43 -1.75 2.52
C LEU A 78 13.02 -1.45 1.08
N GLU A 79 12.81 -2.47 0.25
CA GLU A 79 12.38 -2.30 -1.15
C GLU A 79 10.98 -1.66 -1.22
N PHE A 80 10.06 -2.10 -0.35
CA PHE A 80 8.75 -1.48 -0.19
C PHE A 80 8.87 -0.02 0.24
N GLN A 81 9.73 0.29 1.22
CA GLN A 81 9.96 1.66 1.66
C GLN A 81 10.48 2.54 0.52
N ASP A 82 11.53 2.11 -0.19
CA ASP A 82 12.11 2.87 -1.30
C ASP A 82 11.09 3.14 -2.41
N GLN A 83 10.22 2.17 -2.71
CA GLN A 83 9.27 2.28 -3.80
C GLN A 83 8.00 3.06 -3.43
N TYR A 84 7.48 2.86 -2.21
CA TYR A 84 6.12 3.27 -1.86
C TYR A 84 6.02 4.27 -0.71
N TYR A 85 7.12 4.62 -0.02
CA TYR A 85 7.07 5.51 1.15
C TYR A 85 6.25 6.79 0.93
N LYS A 86 6.56 7.55 -0.13
CA LYS A 86 5.85 8.80 -0.47
C LYS A 86 4.39 8.60 -0.91
N TYR A 87 4.01 7.36 -1.18
CA TYR A 87 2.67 6.96 -1.59
C TYR A 87 1.87 6.29 -0.47
N CYS A 88 2.43 6.23 0.75
CA CYS A 88 1.78 5.70 1.93
C CYS A 88 0.97 6.78 2.65
N SER A 89 -0.01 6.37 3.44
CA SER A 89 -0.63 7.24 4.43
C SER A 89 0.40 7.74 5.44
N GLU A 90 0.20 8.95 5.98
CA GLU A 90 1.03 9.50 7.07
C GLU A 90 1.19 8.52 8.25
N TYR A 91 0.16 7.70 8.54
CA TYR A 91 0.25 6.66 9.56
C TYR A 91 1.41 5.70 9.28
N ILE A 92 1.44 5.11 8.08
CA ILE A 92 2.49 4.17 7.68
C ILE A 92 3.83 4.89 7.49
N GLN A 93 3.84 6.08 6.90
CA GLN A 93 5.05 6.88 6.77
C GLN A 93 5.71 7.16 8.14
N SER A 94 4.90 7.47 9.16
CA SER A 94 5.39 7.69 10.52
C SER A 94 6.05 6.44 11.13
N LYS A 95 5.57 5.23 10.80
CA LYS A 95 6.19 3.97 11.21
C LYS A 95 7.50 3.75 10.46
N ILE A 96 7.53 4.02 9.15
CA ILE A 96 8.75 3.92 8.34
C ILE A 96 9.83 4.88 8.86
N ARG A 97 9.50 6.15 9.13
CA ARG A 97 10.46 7.13 9.69
C ARG A 97 11.04 6.71 11.04
N LYS A 98 10.31 5.95 11.86
CA LYS A 98 10.85 5.38 13.12
C LYS A 98 11.88 4.28 12.86
N LEU A 99 11.71 3.49 11.80
CA LEU A 99 12.63 2.41 11.42
C LEU A 99 13.82 2.93 10.60
N ARG A 100 13.59 3.94 9.77
CA ARG A 100 14.56 4.53 8.85
C ARG A 100 14.45 6.06 8.87
N PRO A 101 15.06 6.73 9.87
CA PRO A 101 14.96 8.18 10.03
C PRO A 101 15.59 9.00 8.90
N ASP A 102 16.45 8.37 8.09
CA ASP A 102 17.15 8.94 6.93
C ASP A 102 16.32 8.93 5.64
N ILE A 103 15.11 8.36 5.63
CA ILE A 103 14.27 8.32 4.43
C ILE A 103 13.76 9.72 4.06
N GLU A 104 13.93 10.11 2.81
CA GLU A 104 13.47 11.40 2.28
C GLU A 104 12.03 11.29 1.75
N SER A 105 11.24 12.35 1.95
CA SER A 105 9.87 12.54 1.44
C SER A 105 9.83 12.94 -0.03
#